data_AF-A0A3D0S5L0-F1
#
_entry.id   AF-A0A3D0S5L0-F1
#
_cell.length_a   1.000
_cell.length_b   1.000
_cell.length_c   1.000
_cell.angle_alpha   90.00
_cell.angle_beta   90.00
_cell.angle_gamma   90.00
#
_symmetry.space_group_name_H-M   'P 1'
#
loop_
_entity.id
_entity.type
_entity.pdbx_description
1 polymer ?
#
loop_
_entity_poly.entity_id
_entity_poly.type
_entity_poly.pdbx_seq_one_letter_code
_entity_poly.pdbx_strand_id
1 'polypeptide(L)'
;MEPLKVHAGGIVWHGPYLHVAGTARGVFTCRIDDLLRLPDRGLVDAFGHRYVLPVRFAYRAHADEGLERLRYSFLSLDQGADPPELVVGEYGNRNQTRRLARFPIDSTTRFLAEEAGVSRPLALDDGGVVRAQGAAIAAGRWYVTSSHGPWTPGTVHVGSPGAFRDYRWATPMGPEDIAWDRRTDLLWSVSEHPRRRWVFAMRRSWFE
;
A
#
# COMPACT_ATOMS: atom_id res chain seq x y z
N MET A 1 20.00 -6.35 -17.22
CA MET A 1 18.86 -5.94 -16.36
C MET A 1 19.43 -5.43 -15.06
N GLU A 2 18.83 -4.40 -14.45
CA GLU A 2 19.23 -3.93 -13.13
C GLU A 2 18.08 -4.11 -12.12
N PRO A 3 18.37 -4.45 -10.85
CA PRO A 3 17.34 -4.58 -9.82
C PRO A 3 16.74 -3.23 -9.45
N LEU A 4 15.43 -3.20 -9.19
CA LEU A 4 14.80 -2.07 -8.54
C LEU A 4 15.24 -2.01 -7.06
N LYS A 5 16.23 -1.16 -6.76
CA LYS A 5 16.77 -0.99 -5.40
C LYS A 5 15.88 -0.07 -4.56
N VAL A 6 14.75 -0.58 -4.08
CA VAL A 6 13.82 0.12 -3.19
C VAL A 6 13.37 -0.81 -2.06
N HIS A 7 12.96 -0.22 -0.93
CA HIS A 7 12.14 -0.94 0.02
C HIS A 7 10.72 -1.00 -0.56
N ALA A 8 10.26 -2.22 -0.89
CA ALA A 8 8.89 -2.46 -1.31
C ALA A 8 8.01 -2.47 -0.06
N GLY A 9 7.41 -1.31 0.24
CA GLY A 9 6.59 -1.15 1.45
C GLY A 9 5.21 -1.79 1.34
N GLY A 10 4.67 -1.86 0.12
CA GLY A 10 3.39 -2.49 -0.15
C GLY A 10 3.17 -2.74 -1.63
N ILE A 11 2.16 -3.55 -1.97
CA ILE A 11 1.78 -3.82 -3.36
C ILE A 11 0.27 -3.78 -3.55
N VAL A 12 -0.16 -3.34 -4.72
CA VAL A 12 -1.56 -3.43 -5.11
C VAL A 12 -1.71 -3.82 -6.57
N TRP A 13 -2.66 -4.73 -6.83
CA TRP A 13 -2.97 -5.22 -8.17
C TRP A 13 -4.22 -4.52 -8.70
N HIS A 14 -4.12 -3.88 -9.85
CA HIS A 14 -5.25 -3.29 -10.58
C HIS A 14 -5.24 -3.66 -12.06
N GLY A 15 -6.25 -4.39 -12.54
CA GLY A 15 -6.31 -4.82 -13.95
C GLY A 15 -5.07 -5.66 -14.33
N PRO A 16 -4.32 -5.32 -15.39
CA PRO A 16 -3.10 -6.04 -15.76
C PRO A 16 -1.85 -5.56 -15.00
N TYR A 17 -1.98 -4.59 -14.09
CA TYR A 17 -0.85 -3.91 -13.46
C TYR A 17 -0.69 -4.26 -11.99
N LEU A 18 0.58 -4.32 -11.56
CA LEU A 18 1.00 -4.40 -10.17
C LEU A 18 1.75 -3.11 -9.83
N HIS A 19 1.26 -2.38 -8.85
CA HIS A 19 1.88 -1.18 -8.33
C HIS A 19 2.62 -1.52 -7.03
N VAL A 20 3.84 -1.02 -6.89
CA VAL A 20 4.74 -1.29 -5.78
C VAL A 20 5.10 0.02 -5.10
N ALA A 21 4.87 0.09 -3.79
CA ALA A 21 5.23 1.23 -2.95
C ALA A 21 6.74 1.24 -2.73
N GLY A 22 7.41 2.29 -3.23
CA GLY A 22 8.86 2.45 -3.15
C GLY A 22 9.31 3.43 -2.08
N THR A 23 8.56 3.61 -0.99
CA THR A 23 8.82 4.58 0.09
C THR A 23 9.07 5.99 -0.45
N ALA A 24 10.23 6.59 -0.20
CA ALA A 24 10.56 7.96 -0.62
C ALA A 24 10.82 8.09 -2.14
N ARG A 25 10.81 6.98 -2.89
CA ARG A 25 11.05 6.99 -4.35
C ARG A 25 9.76 7.03 -5.17
N GLY A 26 8.60 6.83 -4.54
CA GLY A 26 7.30 6.89 -5.21
C GLY A 26 6.69 5.52 -5.47
N VAL A 27 5.93 5.38 -6.56
CA VAL A 27 5.23 4.15 -6.95
C VAL A 27 5.82 3.61 -8.24
N PHE A 28 6.10 2.31 -8.27
CA PHE A 28 6.63 1.62 -9.45
C PHE A 28 5.57 0.69 -9.99
N THR A 29 5.33 0.73 -11.31
CA THR A 29 4.31 -0.11 -11.92
C THR A 29 4.93 -1.13 -12.85
N CYS A 30 4.48 -2.36 -12.69
CA CYS A 30 4.79 -3.48 -13.55
C CYS A 30 3.51 -3.98 -14.22
N ARG A 31 3.63 -4.60 -15.39
CA ARG A 31 2.52 -5.33 -16.01
C ARG A 31 2.75 -6.82 -15.84
N ILE A 32 1.75 -7.54 -15.32
CA ILE A 32 1.87 -8.95 -14.96
C ILE A 32 2.24 -9.84 -16.15
N ASP A 33 1.70 -9.54 -17.34
CA ASP A 33 1.98 -10.29 -18.58
C ASP A 33 3.46 -10.23 -19.02
N ASP A 34 4.24 -9.29 -18.47
CA ASP A 34 5.67 -9.17 -18.77
C ASP A 34 6.54 -10.03 -17.86
N LEU A 35 5.96 -10.96 -17.09
CA LEU A 35 6.72 -11.86 -16.23
C LEU A 35 7.71 -12.67 -17.08
N LEU A 36 9.01 -12.44 -16.85
CA LEU A 36 10.08 -13.11 -17.59
C LEU A 36 10.63 -14.25 -16.75
N ARG A 37 10.66 -15.45 -17.32
CA ARG A 37 11.45 -16.56 -16.78
C ARG A 37 12.91 -16.40 -17.22
N LEU A 38 13.81 -16.36 -16.25
CA LEU A 38 15.24 -16.31 -16.52
C LEU A 38 15.80 -17.71 -16.86
N PRO A 39 16.81 -17.80 -17.73
CA PRO A 39 17.55 -19.04 -17.93
C PRO A 39 18.37 -19.36 -16.67
N ASP A 40 18.66 -20.64 -16.40
CA ASP A 40 19.33 -21.09 -15.17
C ASP A 40 20.70 -20.39 -14.94
N ARG A 41 21.43 -20.08 -16.02
CA ARG A 41 22.69 -19.31 -15.99
C ARG A 41 22.54 -17.85 -15.51
N GLY A 42 21.34 -17.27 -15.58
CA GLY A 42 21.06 -15.88 -15.21
C GLY A 42 20.57 -15.72 -13.76
N LEU A 43 20.50 -16.79 -12.98
CA LEU A 43 19.96 -16.75 -11.62
C LEU A 43 20.86 -15.98 -10.65
N VAL A 44 22.18 -16.01 -10.83
CA VAL A 44 23.12 -15.30 -9.94
C VAL A 44 22.87 -13.79 -9.98
N ASP A 45 22.74 -13.22 -11.19
CA ASP A 45 22.47 -11.78 -11.39
C ASP A 45 21.08 -11.35 -10.88
N ALA A 46 20.18 -12.32 -10.69
CA ALA A 46 18.82 -12.12 -10.20
C ALA A 46 18.63 -12.59 -8.75
N PHE A 47 19.70 -12.69 -7.96
CA PHE A 47 19.64 -13.12 -6.55
C PHE A 47 18.93 -14.46 -6.32
N GLY A 48 19.04 -15.38 -7.28
CA GLY A 48 18.40 -16.69 -7.25
C GLY A 48 16.93 -16.71 -7.69
N HIS A 49 16.35 -15.57 -8.07
CA HIS A 49 14.98 -15.50 -8.57
C HIS A 49 14.88 -16.07 -9.99
N ARG A 50 14.00 -17.05 -10.19
CA ARG A 50 13.73 -17.66 -11.51
C ARG A 50 12.86 -16.80 -12.42
N TYR A 51 12.12 -15.88 -11.81
CA TYR A 51 11.21 -14.99 -12.50
C TYR A 51 11.50 -13.57 -12.08
N VAL A 52 11.45 -12.67 -13.04
CA VAL A 52 11.56 -11.23 -12.82
C VAL A 52 10.39 -10.54 -13.49
N LEU A 53 9.90 -9.50 -12.83
CA LEU A 53 8.83 -8.68 -13.35
C LEU A 53 9.40 -7.28 -13.68
N PRO A 54 9.54 -6.93 -14.97
CA PRO A 54 10.07 -5.63 -15.36
C PRO A 54 9.18 -4.46 -14.92
N VAL A 55 9.82 -3.40 -14.42
CA VAL A 55 9.16 -2.11 -14.18
C VAL A 55 8.90 -1.43 -15.52
N ARG A 56 7.66 -1.02 -15.77
CA ARG A 56 7.24 -0.31 -16.98
C ARG A 56 7.37 1.21 -16.83
N PHE A 57 6.89 1.75 -15.71
CA PHE A 57 6.94 3.18 -15.42
C PHE A 57 6.98 3.42 -13.91
N ALA A 58 7.39 4.62 -13.54
CA ALA A 58 7.53 5.04 -12.16
C ALA A 58 6.92 6.42 -11.95
N TYR A 59 6.04 6.53 -10.96
CA TYR A 59 5.59 7.80 -10.41
C TYR A 59 6.58 8.20 -9.34
N ARG A 60 7.49 9.11 -9.68
CA ARG A 60 8.54 9.53 -8.76
C ARG A 60 7.93 10.44 -7.69
N ALA A 61 8.22 10.15 -6.43
CA ALA A 61 7.80 11.02 -5.34
C ALA A 61 8.38 12.43 -5.54
N HIS A 62 7.52 13.43 -5.48
CA HIS A 62 7.86 14.83 -5.65
C HIS A 62 7.15 15.68 -4.58
N ALA A 63 7.76 16.79 -4.23
CA ALA A 63 7.19 17.84 -3.40
C ALA A 63 7.88 19.16 -3.79
N ASP A 64 7.17 20.26 -3.64
CA ASP A 64 7.72 21.59 -3.87
C ASP A 64 8.88 21.89 -2.91
N GLU A 65 9.68 22.89 -3.24
CA GLU A 65 10.82 23.30 -2.43
C GLU A 65 10.39 23.64 -0.98
N GLY A 66 11.15 23.14 0.00
CA GLY A 66 10.85 23.31 1.42
C GLY A 66 9.81 22.33 1.98
N LEU A 67 9.16 21.51 1.15
CA LEU A 67 8.20 20.51 1.61
C LEU A 67 8.81 19.10 1.67
N GLU A 68 8.38 18.33 2.67
CA GLU A 68 8.77 16.93 2.78
C GLU A 68 8.00 16.07 1.77
N ARG A 69 8.72 15.28 0.95
CA ARG A 69 8.10 14.31 0.03
C ARG A 69 7.27 13.27 0.78
N LEU A 70 6.14 12.89 0.20
CA LEU A 70 5.34 11.75 0.68
C LEU A 70 6.16 10.46 0.61
N ARG A 71 6.13 9.66 1.69
CA ARG A 71 6.66 8.29 1.71
C ARG A 71 5.55 7.29 1.39
N TYR A 72 5.71 6.57 0.30
CA TYR A 72 4.77 5.53 -0.14
C TYR A 72 5.10 4.23 0.61
N SER A 73 4.66 4.13 1.86
CA SER A 73 5.00 3.01 2.75
C SER A 73 4.08 1.82 2.57
N PHE A 74 2.82 2.04 2.20
CA PHE A 74 1.84 0.99 1.93
C PHE A 74 0.85 1.49 0.87
N LEU A 75 0.20 0.55 0.19
CA LEU A 75 -0.77 0.84 -0.88
C LEU A 75 -1.98 -0.08 -0.78
N SER A 76 -3.16 0.45 -1.13
CA SER A 76 -4.33 -0.36 -1.43
C SER A 76 -5.21 0.34 -2.48
N LEU A 77 -6.38 -0.22 -2.78
CA LEU A 77 -7.37 0.39 -3.67
C LEU A 77 -8.65 0.67 -2.91
N ASP A 78 -9.18 1.87 -3.09
CA ASP A 78 -10.59 2.12 -2.83
C ASP A 78 -11.41 1.59 -4.02
N GLN A 79 -11.84 0.33 -3.93
CA GLN A 79 -12.76 -0.28 -4.90
C GLN A 79 -14.21 0.21 -4.73
N GLY A 80 -14.44 1.08 -3.76
CA GLY A 80 -15.70 1.76 -3.46
C GLY A 80 -15.98 2.91 -4.42
N ALA A 81 -14.92 3.62 -4.79
CA ALA A 81 -14.91 4.76 -5.70
C ALA A 81 -15.12 4.35 -7.16
N ASP A 82 -15.61 5.29 -7.97
CA ASP A 82 -15.78 5.12 -9.42
C ASP A 82 -15.23 6.36 -10.16
N PRO A 83 -14.06 6.24 -10.84
CA PRO A 83 -13.19 5.06 -10.90
C PRO A 83 -12.52 4.73 -9.55
N PRO A 84 -11.96 3.52 -9.37
CA PRO A 84 -11.19 3.18 -8.18
C PRO A 84 -10.04 4.15 -7.93
N GLU A 85 -9.72 4.41 -6.66
CA GLU A 85 -8.63 5.32 -6.28
C GLU A 85 -7.49 4.53 -5.63
N LEU A 86 -6.25 4.97 -5.85
CA LEU A 86 -5.10 4.43 -5.13
C LEU A 86 -5.04 5.05 -3.74
N VAL A 87 -5.06 4.21 -2.71
CA VAL A 87 -4.90 4.62 -1.31
C VAL A 87 -3.43 4.44 -0.92
N VAL A 88 -2.85 5.47 -0.30
CA VAL A 88 -1.43 5.52 0.06
C VAL A 88 -1.29 6.03 1.48
N GLY A 89 -0.25 5.59 2.19
CA GLY A 89 0.16 6.30 3.39
C GLY A 89 1.60 6.07 3.82
N GLU A 90 1.96 6.81 4.86
CA GLU A 90 3.29 6.80 5.45
C GLU A 90 3.33 5.95 6.72
N TYR A 91 4.30 5.05 6.80
CA TYR A 91 4.80 4.58 8.08
C TYR A 91 5.59 5.72 8.73
N GLY A 92 5.32 5.99 10.00
CA GLY A 92 6.02 7.01 10.77
C GLY A 92 5.88 6.82 12.28
N ASN A 93 6.96 7.07 13.00
CA ASN A 93 6.90 7.20 14.46
C ASN A 93 6.29 8.56 14.88
N ARG A 94 6.29 8.87 16.19
CA ARG A 94 5.70 10.12 16.72
C ARG A 94 6.37 11.39 16.17
N ASN A 95 7.63 11.32 15.78
CA ASN A 95 8.46 12.43 15.30
C ASN A 95 8.54 12.50 13.77
N GLN A 96 7.76 11.70 13.05
CA GLN A 96 7.72 11.66 11.58
C GLN A 96 6.31 11.98 11.09
N THR A 97 6.21 12.48 9.85
CA THR A 97 4.94 12.61 9.14
C THR A 97 4.27 11.25 8.95
N ARG A 98 2.94 11.24 8.93
CA ARG A 98 2.08 10.04 8.89
C ARG A 98 0.93 10.27 7.93
N ARG A 99 1.23 10.85 6.77
CA ARG A 99 0.21 11.30 5.83
C ARG A 99 -0.54 10.12 5.24
N LEU A 100 -1.82 10.33 5.00
CA LEU A 100 -2.69 9.45 4.23
C LEU A 100 -3.09 10.21 2.97
N ALA A 101 -3.08 9.54 1.83
CA ALA A 101 -3.39 10.16 0.55
C ALA A 101 -4.24 9.24 -0.32
N ARG A 102 -5.01 9.87 -1.22
CA ARG A 102 -5.73 9.18 -2.30
C ARG A 102 -5.29 9.77 -3.62
N PHE A 103 -4.99 8.92 -4.59
CA PHE A 103 -4.65 9.35 -5.95
C PHE A 103 -5.71 8.86 -6.94
N PRO A 104 -6.11 9.73 -7.89
CA PRO A 104 -7.05 9.33 -8.92
C PRO A 104 -6.40 8.31 -9.85
N ILE A 105 -7.20 7.35 -10.32
CA ILE A 105 -6.78 6.42 -11.38
C ILE A 105 -7.58 6.75 -12.63
N ASP A 106 -6.89 6.88 -13.76
CA ASP A 106 -7.53 7.03 -15.06
C ASP A 106 -8.27 5.75 -15.43
N SER A 107 -9.56 5.87 -15.72
CA SER A 107 -10.46 4.73 -15.93
C SER A 107 -10.13 3.93 -17.19
N THR A 108 -9.46 4.53 -18.18
CA THR A 108 -9.13 3.92 -19.47
C THR A 108 -7.79 3.20 -19.41
N THR A 109 -6.77 3.90 -18.93
CA THR A 109 -5.38 3.42 -18.89
C THR A 109 -5.07 2.59 -17.65
N ARG A 110 -5.86 2.74 -16.57
CA ARG A 110 -5.65 2.13 -15.23
C ARG A 110 -4.39 2.64 -14.52
N PHE A 111 -3.86 3.77 -14.97
CA PHE A 111 -2.69 4.45 -14.41
C PHE A 111 -3.13 5.55 -13.44
N LEU A 112 -2.22 6.04 -12.60
CA LEU A 112 -2.53 7.26 -11.85
C LEU A 112 -2.80 8.38 -12.84
N ALA A 113 -3.92 9.07 -12.67
CA ALA A 113 -4.29 10.15 -13.55
C ALA A 113 -3.28 11.29 -13.39
N GLU A 114 -2.81 11.81 -14.50
CA GLU A 114 -1.79 12.85 -14.54
C GLU A 114 -2.21 14.01 -15.42
N GLU A 115 -1.74 15.20 -15.05
CA GLU A 115 -1.86 16.41 -15.85
C GLU A 115 -0.46 17.00 -16.01
N ALA A 116 -0.04 17.22 -17.26
CA ALA A 116 1.30 17.71 -17.61
C ALA A 116 2.44 16.87 -16.97
N GLY A 117 2.27 15.55 -16.92
CA GLY A 117 3.26 14.61 -16.36
C GLY A 117 3.32 14.58 -14.83
N VAL A 118 2.32 15.16 -14.15
CA VAL A 118 2.22 15.18 -12.69
C VAL A 118 0.90 14.56 -12.25
N SER A 119 0.99 13.50 -11.44
CA SER A 119 -0.16 12.93 -10.71
C SER A 119 -0.29 13.61 -9.35
N ARG A 120 -1.45 14.21 -9.07
CA ARG A 120 -1.73 14.91 -7.81
C ARG A 120 -2.69 14.11 -6.93
N PRO A 121 -2.54 14.13 -5.60
CA PRO A 121 -3.49 13.48 -4.73
C PRO A 121 -4.83 14.23 -4.74
N LEU A 122 -5.93 13.47 -4.64
CA LEU A 122 -7.28 14.00 -4.37
C LEU A 122 -7.41 14.55 -2.96
N ALA A 123 -6.67 13.95 -2.02
CA ALA A 123 -6.60 14.35 -0.63
C ALA A 123 -5.22 13.98 -0.07
N LEU A 124 -4.69 14.84 0.80
CA LEU A 124 -3.47 14.61 1.56
C LEU A 124 -3.72 15.03 3.01
N ASP A 125 -3.86 14.05 3.89
CA ASP A 125 -4.26 14.26 5.28
C ASP A 125 -3.10 13.93 6.24
N ASP A 126 -2.73 14.86 7.12
CA ASP A 126 -1.68 14.66 8.14
C ASP A 126 -2.14 13.82 9.35
N GLY A 127 -3.43 13.46 9.39
CA GLY A 127 -4.09 12.80 10.51
C GLY A 127 -3.89 11.28 10.62
N GLY A 128 -2.85 10.70 10.02
CA GLY A 128 -2.62 9.26 10.06
C GLY A 128 -2.06 8.72 11.38
N VAL A 129 -1.97 7.38 11.44
CA VAL A 129 -1.71 6.62 12.66
C VAL A 129 -0.22 6.36 12.86
N VAL A 130 0.25 6.44 14.11
CA VAL A 130 1.64 6.11 14.48
C VAL A 130 1.91 4.63 14.18
N ARG A 131 3.00 4.36 13.45
CA ARG A 131 3.40 3.00 13.02
C ARG A 131 2.29 2.27 12.25
N ALA A 132 1.52 3.01 11.46
CA ALA A 132 0.61 2.43 10.48
C ALA A 132 1.37 1.48 9.55
N GLN A 133 0.82 0.29 9.32
CA GLN A 133 1.39 -0.75 8.47
C GLN A 133 0.65 -0.88 7.15
N GLY A 134 -0.64 -0.56 7.14
CA GLY A 134 -1.47 -0.55 5.94
C GLY A 134 -2.68 0.36 6.12
N ALA A 135 -3.26 0.80 5.01
CA ALA A 135 -4.53 1.51 5.01
C ALA A 135 -5.41 1.07 3.83
N ALA A 136 -6.70 0.89 4.08
CA ALA A 136 -7.72 0.65 3.07
C ALA A 136 -8.92 1.57 3.31
N ILE A 137 -9.66 1.85 2.24
CA ILE A 137 -10.96 2.52 2.32
C ILE A 137 -12.04 1.50 1.96
N ALA A 138 -13.06 1.44 2.81
CA ALA A 138 -14.22 0.60 2.59
C ALA A 138 -15.49 1.34 3.01
N ALA A 139 -16.46 1.43 2.09
CA ALA A 139 -17.70 2.16 2.30
C ALA A 139 -17.48 3.60 2.85
N GLY A 140 -16.50 4.32 2.29
CA GLY A 140 -16.19 5.72 2.64
C GLY A 140 -15.47 5.93 3.97
N ARG A 141 -15.04 4.87 4.65
CA ARG A 141 -14.27 4.94 5.91
C ARG A 141 -12.88 4.36 5.73
N TRP A 142 -11.91 4.97 6.41
CA TRP A 142 -10.54 4.46 6.48
C TRP A 142 -10.43 3.33 7.51
N TYR A 143 -9.66 2.31 7.17
CA TYR A 143 -9.25 1.19 8.03
C TYR A 143 -7.73 1.12 7.98
N VAL A 144 -7.08 1.47 9.08
CA VAL A 144 -5.62 1.52 9.18
C VAL A 144 -5.16 0.47 10.18
N THR A 145 -4.18 -0.36 9.82
CA THR A 145 -3.58 -1.35 10.73
C THR A 145 -2.34 -0.76 11.40
N SER A 146 -2.10 -1.10 12.67
CA SER A 146 -0.83 -0.82 13.33
C SER A 146 -0.31 -2.05 14.07
N SER A 147 1.02 -2.22 14.03
CA SER A 147 1.73 -3.34 14.65
C SER A 147 2.29 -2.96 16.01
N HIS A 148 2.20 -3.91 16.96
CA HIS A 148 2.85 -3.85 18.27
C HIS A 148 4.02 -4.84 18.38
N GLY A 149 4.58 -5.24 17.24
CA GLY A 149 5.69 -6.18 17.13
C GLY A 149 5.27 -7.66 17.25
N PRO A 150 6.24 -8.55 17.52
CA PRO A 150 6.09 -9.99 17.26
C PRO A 150 5.23 -10.79 18.21
N TRP A 151 4.79 -10.20 19.31
CA TRP A 151 4.11 -10.92 20.40
C TRP A 151 2.72 -10.39 20.69
N THR A 152 2.46 -9.13 20.35
CA THR A 152 1.24 -8.43 20.73
C THR A 152 0.34 -8.29 19.51
N PRO A 153 -0.93 -8.75 19.59
CA PRO A 153 -1.94 -8.51 18.55
C PRO A 153 -2.04 -7.04 18.17
N GLY A 154 -2.19 -6.74 16.88
CA GLY A 154 -2.24 -5.38 16.35
C GLY A 154 -3.56 -4.65 16.63
N THR A 155 -3.62 -3.38 16.19
CA THR A 155 -4.81 -2.54 16.29
C THR A 155 -5.34 -2.23 14.89
N VAL A 156 -6.67 -2.18 14.73
CA VAL A 156 -7.33 -1.57 13.57
C VAL A 156 -7.91 -0.22 14.00
N HIS A 157 -7.62 0.82 13.25
CA HIS A 157 -8.09 2.18 13.46
C HIS A 157 -9.12 2.51 12.38
N VAL A 158 -10.35 2.85 12.76
CA VAL A 158 -11.47 3.03 11.81
C VAL A 158 -12.10 4.40 11.95
N GLY A 159 -12.30 5.10 10.83
CA GLY A 159 -12.89 6.43 10.83
C GLY A 159 -12.39 7.28 9.67
N SER A 160 -11.99 8.50 9.99
CA SER A 160 -11.39 9.45 9.05
C SER A 160 -10.02 9.90 9.59
N PRO A 161 -9.11 10.40 8.74
CA PRO A 161 -7.84 10.95 9.18
C PRO A 161 -8.05 11.99 10.30
N GLY A 162 -7.32 11.82 11.41
CA GLY A 162 -7.45 12.68 12.61
C GLY A 162 -8.61 12.33 13.56
N ALA A 163 -9.53 11.44 13.15
CA ALA A 163 -10.71 11.06 13.93
C ALA A 163 -10.95 9.54 13.85
N PHE A 164 -9.96 8.76 14.29
CA PHE A 164 -10.02 7.31 14.31
C PHE A 164 -10.57 6.77 15.64
N ARG A 165 -11.36 5.69 15.55
CA ARG A 165 -11.70 4.82 16.68
C ARG A 165 -10.79 3.59 16.65
N ASP A 166 -10.21 3.27 17.80
CA ASP A 166 -9.29 2.14 17.94
C ASP A 166 -10.02 0.85 18.32
N TYR A 167 -9.73 -0.21 17.57
CA TYR A 167 -10.12 -1.59 17.84
C TYR A 167 -8.85 -2.38 18.16
N ARG A 168 -8.53 -2.48 19.45
CA ARG A 168 -7.33 -3.16 19.94
C ARG A 168 -7.47 -4.67 19.79
N TRP A 169 -6.34 -5.33 19.53
CA TRP A 169 -6.25 -6.79 19.36
C TRP A 169 -7.14 -7.32 18.23
N ALA A 170 -7.37 -6.47 17.23
CA ALA A 170 -8.22 -6.75 16.07
C ALA A 170 -7.51 -7.56 14.99
N THR A 171 -6.18 -7.62 15.02
CA THR A 171 -5.37 -8.40 14.08
C THR A 171 -4.42 -9.33 14.85
N PRO A 172 -3.90 -10.36 14.18
CA PRO A 172 -2.65 -11.00 14.57
C PRO A 172 -1.50 -10.02 14.85
N MET A 173 -0.43 -10.54 15.45
CA MET A 173 0.83 -9.82 15.66
C MET A 173 1.52 -9.50 14.33
N GLY A 174 2.17 -8.34 14.25
CA GLY A 174 2.84 -7.89 13.03
C GLY A 174 1.93 -7.83 11.80
N PRO A 175 0.72 -7.21 11.86
CA PRO A 175 -0.08 -7.01 10.66
C PRO A 175 0.67 -6.08 9.69
N GLU A 176 0.60 -6.39 8.40
CA GLU A 176 1.15 -5.57 7.33
C GLU A 176 0.01 -4.86 6.57
N ASP A 177 0.20 -4.59 5.28
CA ASP A 177 -0.80 -4.07 4.35
C ASP A 177 -2.19 -4.69 4.55
N ILE A 178 -3.21 -3.86 4.31
CA ILE A 178 -4.62 -4.20 4.39
C ILE A 178 -5.33 -3.84 3.09
N ALA A 179 -6.22 -4.69 2.62
CA ALA A 179 -7.03 -4.49 1.43
C ALA A 179 -8.49 -4.85 1.70
N TRP A 180 -9.43 -4.16 1.06
CA TRP A 180 -10.85 -4.48 1.14
C TRP A 180 -11.30 -5.24 -0.12
N ASP A 181 -11.89 -6.42 0.06
CA ASP A 181 -12.63 -7.12 -0.99
C ASP A 181 -14.11 -6.73 -0.91
N ARG A 182 -14.53 -5.85 -1.83
CA ARG A 182 -15.90 -5.34 -1.94
C ARG A 182 -16.94 -6.45 -2.15
N ARG A 183 -16.58 -7.58 -2.78
CA ARG A 183 -17.51 -8.67 -3.10
C ARG A 183 -17.87 -9.49 -1.87
N THR A 184 -16.91 -9.70 -0.96
CA THR A 184 -17.12 -10.51 0.26
C THR A 184 -17.30 -9.65 1.51
N ASP A 185 -17.10 -8.35 1.40
CA ASP A 185 -17.04 -7.39 2.50
C ASP A 185 -16.03 -7.77 3.60
N LEU A 186 -14.86 -8.23 3.16
CA LEU A 186 -13.76 -8.66 4.01
C LEU A 186 -12.58 -7.71 3.88
N LEU A 187 -11.95 -7.42 5.02
CA LEU A 187 -10.67 -6.76 5.11
C LEU A 187 -9.58 -7.82 5.22
N TRP A 188 -8.81 -7.98 4.15
CA TRP A 188 -7.70 -8.93 4.05
C TRP A 188 -6.39 -8.27 4.48
N SER A 189 -5.56 -9.01 5.21
CA SER A 189 -4.21 -8.59 5.58
C SER A 189 -3.32 -9.80 5.78
N VAL A 190 -2.03 -9.55 5.98
CA VAL A 190 -1.01 -10.57 6.25
C VAL A 190 -0.20 -10.20 7.47
N SER A 191 0.54 -11.15 8.03
CA SER A 191 1.49 -10.88 9.11
C SER A 191 2.94 -11.23 8.77
N GLU A 192 3.89 -10.46 9.31
CA GLU A 192 5.31 -10.51 8.86
C GLU A 192 6.20 -11.50 9.62
N HIS A 193 5.89 -11.80 10.88
CA HIS A 193 6.87 -12.41 11.76
C HIS A 193 7.10 -13.90 11.47
N PRO A 194 8.36 -14.39 11.53
CA PRO A 194 8.67 -15.80 11.28
C PRO A 194 7.83 -16.76 12.11
N ARG A 195 7.35 -17.85 11.47
CA ARG A 195 6.45 -18.86 12.05
C ARG A 195 5.06 -18.33 12.46
N ARG A 196 4.76 -17.07 12.16
CA ARG A 196 3.48 -16.38 12.43
C ARG A 196 3.02 -15.57 11.21
N ARG A 197 3.35 -16.04 10.01
CA ARG A 197 2.93 -15.42 8.75
C ARG A 197 1.61 -16.03 8.34
N TRP A 198 0.53 -15.30 8.59
CA TRP A 198 -0.81 -15.70 8.25
C TRP A 198 -1.33 -14.79 7.16
N VAL A 199 -2.19 -15.35 6.30
CA VAL A 199 -3.14 -14.58 5.52
C VAL A 199 -4.44 -14.66 6.28
N PHE A 200 -5.02 -13.53 6.63
CA PHE A 200 -6.23 -13.48 7.45
C PHE A 200 -7.20 -12.44 6.92
N ALA A 201 -8.46 -12.61 7.31
CA ALA A 201 -9.54 -11.70 6.97
C ALA A 201 -10.33 -11.30 8.20
N MET A 202 -10.81 -10.07 8.21
CA MET A 202 -11.72 -9.53 9.21
C MET A 202 -13.02 -9.14 8.50
N ARG A 203 -14.17 -9.44 9.09
CA ARG A 203 -15.44 -8.92 8.59
C ARG A 203 -15.49 -7.42 8.83
N ARG A 204 -15.73 -6.62 7.78
CA ARG A 204 -15.81 -5.16 7.93
C ARG A 204 -16.89 -4.75 8.94
N SER A 205 -18.02 -5.46 8.94
CA SER A 205 -19.15 -5.25 9.86
C SER A 205 -18.81 -5.39 11.35
N TRP A 206 -17.65 -5.96 11.71
CA TRP A 206 -17.21 -6.01 13.11
C TRP A 206 -16.75 -4.63 13.64
N PHE A 207 -16.49 -3.68 12.74
CA PHE A 207 -15.99 -2.34 13.06
C PHE A 207 -17.03 -1.22 12.91
N GLU A 208 -18.29 -1.59 12.68
CA GLU A 208 -19.43 -0.67 12.60
C GLU A 208 -19.92 -0.24 14.00
#